data_AF-N1UV52-F1
#
_entry.id   AF-N1UV52-F1
#
_cell.length_a   1.000
_cell.length_b   1.000
_cell.length_c   1.000
_cell.angle_alpha   90.00
_cell.angle_beta   90.00
_cell.angle_gamma   90.00
#
_symmetry.space_group_name_H-M   'P 1'
#
loop_
_entity.id
_entity.type
_entity.pdbx_description
1 polymer ?
#
loop_
_entity_poly.entity_id
_entity_poly.type
_entity_poly.pdbx_seq_one_letter_code
_entity_poly.pdbx_strand_id
1 'polypeptide(L)' 'MLRLLQKNLSYLPLYLRYLGSLDLEHTVAQLDVLFSLKKQYSSEQLKPLKEFVKNANIESFLWRLENDETLED' A
#
# COMPACT_ATOMS: atom_id res chain seq x y z
N MET A 1 1.57 12.79 6.00
CA MET A 1 0.42 11.89 5.76
C MET A 1 0.59 10.49 6.34
N LEU A 2 1.79 9.89 6.32
CA LEU A 2 2.00 8.54 6.85
C LEU A 2 1.56 8.33 8.32
N ARG A 3 1.81 9.32 9.20
CA ARG A 3 1.30 9.30 10.59
C ARG A 3 -0.22 9.29 10.69
N LEU A 4 -0.93 9.83 9.69
CA LEU A 4 -2.40 9.80 9.66
C LEU A 4 -2.87 8.39 9.30
N LEU A 5 -2.21 7.77 8.31
CA LEU A 5 -2.45 6.39 7.93
C LEU A 5 -2.23 5.42 9.10
N GLN A 6 -1.15 5.60 9.87
CA GLN A 6 -0.89 4.82 11.09
C GLN A 6 -1.97 4.93 12.17
N LYS A 7 -2.74 6.02 12.17
CA LYS A 7 -3.80 6.26 13.16
C LYS A 7 -5.17 5.86 12.64
N ASN A 8 -5.39 5.99 11.34
CA ASN A 8 -6.67 5.71 10.70
C ASN A 8 -6.51 5.46 9.20
N LEU A 9 -6.94 4.29 8.75
CA LEU A 9 -6.88 3.92 7.33
C LEU A 9 -7.90 4.63 6.45
N SER A 10 -8.85 5.39 7.00
CA SER A 10 -9.74 6.27 6.22
C SER A 10 -8.96 7.30 5.39
N TYR A 11 -7.70 7.58 5.73
CA TYR A 11 -6.82 8.47 4.95
C TYR A 11 -6.10 7.78 3.79
N LEU A 12 -6.27 6.47 3.61
CA LEU A 12 -5.64 5.72 2.52
C LEU A 12 -5.98 6.25 1.12
N PRO A 13 -7.24 6.57 0.78
CA PRO A 13 -7.55 7.13 -0.55
C PRO A 13 -6.82 8.45 -0.82
N LEU A 14 -6.69 9.31 0.20
CA LEU A 14 -5.97 10.58 0.09
C LEU A 14 -4.48 10.34 -0.11
N TYR A 15 -3.92 9.38 0.61
CA TYR A 15 -2.52 9.01 0.47
C TYR A 15 -2.20 8.39 -0.88
N LEU A 16 -3.06 7.51 -1.40
CA LEU A 16 -2.91 6.92 -2.73
C LEU A 16 -2.95 7.99 -3.84
N ARG A 17 -3.81 9.02 -3.70
CA ARG A 17 -3.78 10.18 -4.61
C ARG A 17 -2.45 10.93 -4.55
N TYR A 18 -1.89 11.10 -3.36
CA TYR A 18 -0.56 11.69 -3.20
C TYR A 18 0.50 10.81 -3.87
N LEU A 19 0.48 9.49 -3.67
CA LEU A 19 1.40 8.57 -4.35
C LEU A 19 1.30 8.66 -5.87
N GLY A 20 0.09 8.69 -6.42
CA GLY A 20 -0.12 8.85 -7.86
C GLY A 20 0.37 10.18 -8.45
N SER A 21 0.73 11.15 -7.61
CA SER A 21 1.34 12.42 -8.05
C SER A 21 2.87 12.41 -8.03
N LEU A 22 3.48 11.36 -7.48
CA LEU A 22 4.93 11.20 -7.39
C LEU A 22 5.48 10.43 -8.60
N ASP A 23 6.78 10.56 -8.85
CA ASP A 23 7.49 9.66 -9.75
C ASP A 23 7.46 8.22 -9.24
N LEU A 24 7.70 7.27 -10.15
CA LEU A 24 7.64 5.83 -9.87
C LEU A 24 8.57 5.41 -8.71
N GLU A 25 9.79 5.93 -8.69
CA GLU A 25 10.78 5.60 -7.63
C GLU A 25 10.28 6.01 -6.24
N HIS A 26 9.77 7.23 -6.13
CA HIS A 26 9.19 7.76 -4.90
C HIS A 26 7.91 7.00 -4.51
N THR A 27 7.09 6.63 -5.49
CA THR A 27 5.88 5.82 -5.27
C THR A 27 6.23 4.46 -4.66
N VAL A 28 7.21 3.76 -5.24
CA VAL A 28 7.68 2.45 -4.74
C VAL A 28 8.23 2.56 -3.32
N ALA A 29 9.06 3.57 -3.03
CA ALA A 29 9.61 3.78 -1.70
C ALA A 29 8.51 4.00 -0.64
N GLN A 30 7.47 4.79 -0.96
CA GLN A 30 6.36 5.03 -0.04
C GLN A 30 5.42 3.82 0.10
N LEU A 31 5.29 2.99 -0.94
CA LEU A 31 4.54 1.74 -0.90
C LEU A 31 5.20 0.73 0.04
N ASP A 32 6.53 0.59 0.04
CA ASP A 32 7.25 -0.27 1.00
C ASP A 32 6.98 0.14 2.47
N VAL A 33 6.85 1.45 2.74
CA VAL A 33 6.47 1.92 4.07
C VAL A 33 5.02 1.58 4.41
N LEU A 34 4.09 1.68 3.45
CA LEU A 34 2.70 1.23 3.62
C LEU A 34 2.61 -0.29 3.88
N PHE A 35 3.48 -1.08 3.24
CA PHE A 35 3.54 -2.52 3.44
C PHE A 35 3.84 -2.89 4.89
N SER A 36 4.73 -2.13 5.54
CA SER A 36 5.04 -2.29 6.96
C SER A 36 3.81 -2.09 7.86
N LEU A 37 2.81 -1.34 7.38
CA LEU A 37 1.57 -1.08 8.09
C LEU A 37 0.47 -2.09 7.76
N LYS A 38 0.62 -2.91 6.71
CA LYS A 38 -0.43 -3.85 6.25
C LYS A 38 -0.90 -4.79 7.37
N LYS A 39 0.01 -5.22 8.27
CA LYS A 39 -0.28 -6.14 9.38
C LYS A 39 -1.26 -5.54 10.41
N GLN A 40 -1.43 -4.22 10.40
CA GLN A 40 -2.33 -3.50 11.30
C GLN A 40 -3.75 -3.36 10.74
N TYR A 41 -3.99 -3.79 9.49
CA TYR A 41 -5.23 -3.53 8.77
C TYR A 41 -5.79 -4.79 8.11
N SER A 42 -7.11 -4.83 7.94
CA SER A 42 -7.77 -5.98 7.31
C SER A 42 -7.57 -5.99 5.79
N SER A 43 -7.70 -7.17 5.18
CA SER A 43 -7.61 -7.33 3.72
C SER A 43 -8.61 -6.45 2.96
N GLU A 44 -9.81 -6.23 3.52
CA GLU A 44 -10.81 -5.32 2.94
C GLU A 44 -10.36 -3.86 2.93
N GLN A 45 -9.73 -3.43 4.01
CA GLN A 45 -9.19 -2.09 4.17
C GLN A 45 -8.01 -1.81 3.20
N LEU A 46 -7.31 -2.86 2.77
CA LEU A 46 -6.21 -2.80 1.80
C LEU A 46 -6.65 -2.95 0.33
N LYS A 47 -7.93 -3.20 0.04
CA LYS A 47 -8.44 -3.28 -1.35
C LYS A 47 -8.03 -2.08 -2.23
N PRO A 48 -8.18 -0.81 -1.79
CA PRO A 48 -7.80 0.34 -2.60
C PRO A 48 -6.29 0.39 -2.91
N LEU A 49 -5.46 -0.13 -2.00
CA LEU A 49 -4.02 -0.23 -2.18
C LEU A 49 -3.68 -1.27 -3.26
N LYS A 50 -4.33 -2.45 -3.23
CA LYS A 50 -4.17 -3.47 -4.27
C LYS A 50 -4.55 -2.94 -5.65
N GLU A 51 -5.68 -2.22 -5.75
CA GLU A 51 -6.11 -1.59 -7.01
C GLU A 51 -5.13 -0.52 -7.49
N PHE A 52 -4.64 0.34 -6.60
CA PHE A 52 -3.65 1.35 -6.96
C PHE A 52 -2.37 0.74 -7.54
N VAL A 53 -1.84 -0.28 -6.87
CA VAL A 53 -0.61 -0.97 -7.27
C VAL A 53 -0.79 -1.66 -8.63
N LYS A 54 -1.97 -2.25 -8.87
CA LYS A 54 -2.35 -2.83 -10.16
C LYS A 54 -2.35 -1.79 -11.27
N ASN A 55 -2.96 -0.63 -11.01
CA ASN A 55 -3.06 0.46 -11.97
C ASN A 55 -1.70 1.14 -12.24
N ALA A 56 -0.83 1.18 -11.23
CA ALA A 56 0.53 1.71 -11.36
C ALA A 56 1.51 0.70 -12.02
N ASN A 57 1.04 -0.51 -12.37
CA ASN A 57 1.83 -1.59 -12.96
C ASN A 57 3.05 -2.00 -12.09
N ILE A 58 2.90 -1.96 -10.76
CA ILE A 58 3.96 -2.32 -9.80
C ILE A 58 3.75 -3.78 -9.38
N GLU A 59 3.98 -4.70 -10.31
CA GLU A 59 3.70 -6.14 -10.14
C GLU A 59 4.40 -6.77 -8.95
N SER A 60 5.64 -6.35 -8.67
CA SER A 60 6.43 -6.82 -7.53
C SER A 60 5.74 -6.54 -6.19
N PHE A 61 5.04 -5.41 -6.09
CA PHE A 61 4.33 -5.03 -4.88
C PHE A 61 2.97 -5.73 -4.78
N LEU A 62 2.34 -6.02 -5.92
CA LEU A 62 1.10 -6.79 -5.98
C LEU A 62 1.33 -8.24 -5.54
N TRP A 63 2.42 -8.85 -6.05
CA TRP A 63 2.87 -10.17 -5.62
C TRP A 63 3.13 -10.23 -4.11
N ARG A 64 3.81 -9.23 -3.54
CA ARG A 64 4.03 -9.12 -2.07
C ARG A 64 2.72 -8.94 -1.30
N LEU A 65 1.73 -8.22 -1.84
CA LEU A 65 0.41 -8.04 -1.20
C LEU A 65 -0.43 -9.32 -1.19
N GLU A 66 -0.18 -10.24 -2.12
CA GLU A 66 -0.92 -11.50 -2.27
C GLU A 66 -0.20 -12.70 -1.63
N ASN A 67 1.14 -12.72 -1.61
CA ASN A 67 1.95 -13.87 -1.19
C ASN A 67 2.59 -13.73 0.19
N ASP A 68 2.34 -12.65 0.91
CA ASP A 68 2.93 -12.42 2.25
C ASP A 68 1.87 -12.63 3.35
N GLU A 69 0.71 -13.18 3.00
CA GLU A 69 -0.15 -13.96 3.93
C GLU A 69 0.37 -15.40 4.12
N THR A 70 1.35 -15.86 3.34
CA THR A 70 1.85 -17.25 3.37
C THR A 70 3.27 -17.40 3.93
N LEU A 71 3.91 -16.31 4.38
CA LEU A 71 5.21 -16.34 5.05
C LEU A 71 5.04 -16.21 6.58
N GLU A 72 4.28 -17.14 7.14
CA GLU A 72 4.50 -17.61 8.51
C GLU A 72 4.99 -19.06 8.41
N ASP A 73 6.32 -19.22 8.38
CA ASP A 73 7.07 -20.28 9.07
C ASP A 73 8.54 -19.84 9.22
#